data_AF-A0A0N4T213-F1
#
_entry.id   AF-A0A0N4T213-F1
#
_cell.length_a   1.000
_cell.length_b   1.000
_cell.length_c   1.000
_cell.angle_alpha   90.00
_cell.angle_beta   90.00
_cell.angle_gamma   90.00
#
_symmetry.space_group_name_H-M   'P 1'
#
loop_
_entity.id
_entity.type
_entity.pdbx_description
1 polymer ?
#
loop_
_entity_poly.entity_id
_entity_poly.type
_entity_poly.pdbx_seq_one_letter_code
_entity_poly.pdbx_strand_id
1 'polypeptide(L)'
;MSSSVDEMNAQHSIEDVKNKSSRQNESNVGIETGRETLIEIDKDGKGLGLSIVGGSDTVLGTVVIHEVYPDGAAAVDGRLKPGDQVLEVNGVSLRGVSHEQAISLLRRTPTKVCL
;
A
#
# COMPACT_ATOMS: atom_id res chain seq x y z
N MET A 1 -46.24 29.57 -21.40
CA MET A 1 -46.66 28.27 -20.85
C MET A 1 -45.44 27.35 -20.92
N SER A 2 -44.95 26.89 -19.76
CA SER A 2 -43.82 25.96 -19.51
C SER A 2 -42.44 26.38 -20.05
N SER A 3 -41.39 26.71 -19.29
CA SER A 3 -40.79 26.11 -18.08
C SER A 3 -40.84 24.58 -18.04
N SER A 4 -39.66 23.95 -17.87
CA SER A 4 -39.42 22.56 -17.40
C SER A 4 -38.58 21.63 -18.29
N VAL A 5 -37.51 22.11 -18.96
CA VAL A 5 -36.50 21.17 -19.53
C VAL A 5 -35.04 21.39 -19.14
N ASP A 6 -34.70 22.42 -18.36
CA ASP A 6 -33.29 22.66 -17.97
C ASP A 6 -32.88 22.11 -16.59
N GLU A 7 -33.73 21.33 -15.92
CA GLU A 7 -33.55 21.01 -14.49
C GLU A 7 -33.43 19.50 -14.16
N MET A 8 -32.92 18.67 -15.08
CA MET A 8 -32.64 17.25 -14.78
C MET A 8 -31.35 16.77 -15.44
N ASN A 9 -30.17 17.25 -14.98
CA ASN A 9 -28.95 16.46 -15.14
C ASN A 9 -27.83 16.73 -14.10
N ALA A 10 -28.12 17.34 -12.96
CA ALA A 10 -27.07 17.69 -11.97
C ALA A 10 -26.81 16.61 -10.90
N GLN A 11 -27.50 15.46 -10.95
CA GLN A 11 -27.52 14.52 -9.83
C GLN A 11 -26.59 13.31 -9.95
N HIS A 12 -25.97 13.04 -11.11
CA HIS A 12 -25.05 11.89 -11.23
C HIS A 12 -23.58 12.21 -10.88
N SER A 13 -23.21 13.47 -10.65
CA SER A 13 -21.80 13.83 -10.42
C SER A 13 -21.38 13.90 -8.94
N ILE A 14 -22.32 13.84 -8.00
CA ILE A 14 -22.01 14.07 -6.56
C ILE A 14 -21.54 12.78 -5.88
N GLU A 15 -21.99 11.61 -6.32
CA GLU A 15 -21.55 10.32 -5.75
C GLU A 15 -20.10 9.96 -6.12
N ASP A 16 -19.64 10.33 -7.32
CA ASP A 16 -18.26 10.10 -7.76
C ASP A 16 -17.23 10.98 -7.03
N VAL A 17 -17.64 12.19 -6.59
CA VAL A 17 -16.76 13.12 -5.87
C VAL A 17 -16.57 12.68 -4.42
N LYS A 18 -17.62 12.16 -3.76
CA LYS A 18 -17.52 11.67 -2.38
C LYS A 18 -16.62 10.45 -2.24
N ASN A 19 -16.55 9.59 -3.26
CA ASN A 19 -15.72 8.38 -3.22
C ASN A 19 -14.23 8.64 -3.54
N LYS A 20 -13.87 9.82 -4.07
CA LYS A 20 -12.46 10.22 -4.28
C LYS A 20 -11.84 10.87 -3.05
N SER A 21 -12.61 11.62 -2.25
CA SER A 21 -12.10 12.29 -1.06
C SER A 21 -11.85 11.36 0.14
N SER A 22 -12.49 10.19 0.20
CA SER A 22 -12.28 9.22 1.28
C SER A 22 -10.94 8.49 1.20
N ARG A 23 -10.39 8.24 0.00
CA ARG A 23 -9.10 7.52 -0.16
C ARG A 23 -7.87 8.37 0.13
N GLN A 24 -7.98 9.70 0.10
CA GLN A 24 -6.83 10.59 0.27
C GLN A 24 -6.45 10.82 1.74
N ASN A 25 -7.26 10.37 2.70
CA ASN A 25 -6.99 10.54 4.13
C ASN A 25 -6.56 9.23 4.84
N GLU A 26 -6.58 8.09 4.14
CA GLU A 26 -6.18 6.78 4.69
C GLU A 26 -4.66 6.58 4.64
N SER A 27 -3.97 7.24 3.72
CA SER A 27 -2.51 7.13 3.56
C SER A 27 -1.69 7.78 4.68
N ASN A 28 -2.34 8.42 5.67
CA ASN A 28 -1.69 8.98 6.87
C ASN A 28 -2.08 8.25 8.17
N VAL A 29 -2.80 7.13 8.07
CA VAL A 29 -3.15 6.31 9.23
C VAL A 29 -1.90 5.55 9.70
N GLY A 30 -1.65 5.58 11.00
CA GLY A 30 -0.59 4.79 11.62
C GLY A 30 -0.92 3.29 11.56
N ILE A 31 0.10 2.44 11.57
CA ILE A 31 -0.10 0.99 11.57
C ILE A 31 -0.53 0.55 12.97
N GLU A 32 -1.73 0.00 13.08
CA GLU A 32 -2.26 -0.58 14.32
C GLU A 32 -2.03 -2.09 14.36
N THR A 33 -1.45 -2.59 15.46
CA THR A 33 -1.20 -4.03 15.62
C THR A 33 -2.51 -4.83 15.53
N GLY A 34 -2.48 -5.89 14.72
CA GLY A 34 -3.63 -6.79 14.54
C GLY A 34 -4.64 -6.33 13.49
N ARG A 35 -4.39 -5.22 12.78
CA ARG A 35 -5.21 -4.75 11.66
C ARG A 35 -4.39 -4.67 10.38
N GLU A 36 -4.95 -5.19 9.29
CA GLU A 36 -4.38 -4.97 7.96
C GLU A 36 -4.49 -3.48 7.63
N THR A 37 -3.37 -2.86 7.26
CA THR A 37 -3.29 -1.42 6.99
C THR A 37 -2.65 -1.24 5.62
N LEU A 38 -3.33 -0.54 4.72
CA LEU A 38 -2.79 -0.18 3.40
C LEU A 38 -2.02 1.13 3.53
N ILE A 39 -0.75 1.14 3.10
CA ILE A 39 0.07 2.35 3.08
C ILE A 39 0.64 2.59 1.69
N GLU A 40 0.87 3.86 1.34
CA GLU A 40 1.64 4.23 0.15
C GLU A 40 2.95 4.87 0.61
N ILE A 41 4.07 4.38 0.08
CA ILE A 41 5.42 4.92 0.31
C ILE A 41 5.95 5.47 -1.01
N ASP A 42 6.46 6.70 -0.98
CA ASP A 42 7.22 7.28 -2.09
C ASP A 42 8.71 6.99 -1.90
N LYS A 43 9.31 6.32 -2.88
CA LYS A 43 10.73 5.98 -2.83
C LYS A 43 11.67 7.15 -3.08
N ASP A 44 11.18 8.26 -3.63
CA ASP A 44 11.98 9.45 -3.96
C ASP A 44 13.29 9.09 -4.73
N GLY A 45 13.16 8.21 -5.72
CA GLY A 45 14.28 7.73 -6.54
C GLY A 45 15.25 6.76 -5.83
N LYS A 46 15.02 6.41 -4.57
CA LYS A 46 15.77 5.40 -3.80
C LYS A 46 15.14 4.00 -3.90
N GLY A 47 15.72 3.04 -3.18
CA GLY A 47 15.06 1.77 -2.87
C GLY A 47 14.10 1.89 -1.67
N LEU A 48 13.26 0.88 -1.46
CA LEU A 48 12.37 0.83 -0.27
C LEU A 48 13.15 0.88 1.05
N GLY A 49 14.37 0.33 1.09
CA GLY A 49 15.18 0.28 2.31
C GLY A 49 14.67 -0.75 3.31
N LEU A 50 14.25 -1.92 2.83
CA LEU A 50 13.75 -3.01 3.65
C LEU A 50 14.58 -4.28 3.43
N SER A 51 14.79 -5.03 4.49
CA SER A 51 15.13 -6.45 4.44
C SER A 51 13.90 -7.27 4.81
N ILE A 52 13.67 -8.37 4.10
CA ILE A 52 12.58 -9.30 4.40
C ILE A 52 13.13 -10.70 4.71
N VAL A 53 12.39 -11.44 5.50
CA VAL A 53 12.57 -12.88 5.71
C VAL A 53 11.26 -13.60 5.41
N GLY A 54 11.34 -14.93 5.32
CA GLY A 54 10.18 -15.78 5.13
C GLY A 54 9.79 -15.96 3.66
N GLY A 55 8.52 -16.28 3.41
CA GLY A 55 8.03 -16.82 2.14
C GLY A 55 7.35 -18.17 2.34
N SER A 56 6.49 -18.56 1.40
CA SER A 56 5.72 -19.81 1.49
C SER A 56 6.57 -21.09 1.49
N ASP A 57 7.80 -20.97 1.00
CA ASP A 57 8.84 -22.01 0.94
C ASP A 57 9.73 -22.05 2.19
N THR A 58 9.42 -21.23 3.20
CA THR A 58 10.17 -21.18 4.47
C THR A 58 9.31 -21.62 5.65
N VAL A 59 9.93 -21.88 6.80
CA VAL A 59 9.22 -22.23 8.06
C VAL A 59 8.23 -21.13 8.48
N LEU A 60 8.50 -19.87 8.16
CA LEU A 60 7.59 -18.77 8.48
C LEU A 60 6.32 -18.79 7.64
N GLY A 61 6.36 -19.36 6.42
CA GLY A 61 5.22 -19.44 5.51
C GLY A 61 4.66 -18.09 5.01
N THR A 62 5.27 -16.98 5.41
CA THR A 62 4.82 -15.61 5.11
C THR A 62 5.98 -14.64 5.01
N VAL A 63 5.76 -13.48 4.40
CA VAL A 63 6.78 -12.45 4.19
C VAL A 63 6.74 -11.44 5.33
N VAL A 64 7.88 -11.27 6.02
CA VAL A 64 8.00 -10.41 7.20
C VAL A 64 9.16 -9.45 7.02
N ILE A 65 8.99 -8.20 7.44
CA ILE A 65 10.07 -7.21 7.50
C ILE A 65 11.05 -7.63 8.59
N HIS A 66 12.29 -7.90 8.22
CA HIS A 66 13.37 -8.20 9.16
C HIS A 66 14.05 -6.92 9.66
N GLU A 67 14.28 -5.98 8.75
CA GLU A 67 15.00 -4.75 9.06
C GLU A 67 14.49 -3.60 8.19
N VAL A 68 14.45 -2.40 8.77
CA VAL A 68 14.20 -1.14 8.06
C VAL A 68 15.51 -0.35 8.08
N TYR A 69 16.11 -0.18 6.90
CA TYR A 69 17.40 0.47 6.77
C TYR A 69 17.30 1.98 6.96
N PRO A 70 18.18 2.60 7.77
CA PRO A 70 18.27 4.06 7.88
C PRO A 70 18.37 4.72 6.50
N ASP A 71 17.81 5.92 6.38
CA ASP A 71 17.80 6.75 5.17
C ASP A 71 17.08 6.17 3.92
N GLY A 72 16.54 4.95 4.04
CA GLY A 72 15.65 4.32 3.07
C GLY A 72 14.24 4.91 3.10
N ALA A 73 13.49 4.72 2.02
CA ALA A 73 12.16 5.30 1.88
C ALA A 73 11.19 4.86 3.00
N ALA A 74 11.24 3.59 3.39
CA ALA A 74 10.44 3.07 4.50
C ALA A 74 10.83 3.66 5.86
N ALA A 75 12.10 3.98 6.08
CA ALA A 75 12.55 4.64 7.30
C ALA A 75 12.09 6.10 7.37
N VAL A 76 12.13 6.81 6.23
CA VAL A 76 11.66 8.19 6.10
C VAL A 76 10.15 8.27 6.32
N ASP A 77 9.38 7.32 5.76
CA ASP A 77 7.95 7.18 6.03
C ASP A 77 7.68 6.87 7.51
N GLY A 78 8.48 5.98 8.09
CA GLY A 78 8.56 5.77 9.53
C GLY A 78 7.44 4.91 10.12
N ARG A 79 6.43 4.50 9.35
CA ARG A 79 5.34 3.66 9.84
C ARG A 79 5.71 2.19 9.96
N LEU A 80 6.42 1.63 8.97
CA LEU A 80 6.85 0.23 8.98
C LEU A 80 7.91 -0.05 10.05
N LYS A 81 7.84 -1.25 10.64
CA LYS A 81 8.76 -1.75 11.67
C LYS A 81 9.22 -3.19 11.39
N PRO A 82 10.38 -3.59 11.91
CA PRO A 82 10.74 -5.01 11.99
C PRO A 82 9.63 -5.82 12.67
N GLY A 83 9.28 -6.96 12.09
CA GLY A 83 8.19 -7.83 12.54
C GLY A 83 6.86 -7.61 11.82
N ASP A 84 6.68 -6.51 11.08
CA ASP A 84 5.48 -6.30 10.28
C ASP A 84 5.40 -7.32 9.13
N GLN A 85 4.21 -7.88 8.92
CA GLN A 85 3.95 -8.82 7.83
C GLN A 85 3.50 -8.07 6.58
N VAL A 86 4.14 -8.33 5.45
CA VAL A 86 3.74 -7.76 4.16
C VAL A 86 2.79 -8.72 3.47
N LEU A 87 1.56 -8.28 3.24
CA LEU A 87 0.49 -9.11 2.68
C LEU A 87 0.33 -8.94 1.18
N GLU A 88 0.63 -7.74 0.67
CA GLU A 88 0.41 -7.33 -0.70
C GLU A 88 1.47 -6.31 -1.13
N VAL A 89 1.74 -6.25 -2.44
CA VAL A 89 2.56 -5.19 -3.04
C VAL A 89 1.87 -4.74 -4.32
N ASN A 90 1.41 -3.49 -4.37
CA ASN A 90 0.74 -2.90 -5.53
C ASN A 90 -0.40 -3.76 -6.10
N GLY A 91 -1.31 -4.27 -5.27
CA GLY A 91 -2.39 -5.14 -5.73
C GLY A 91 -2.02 -6.62 -5.90
N VAL A 92 -0.74 -6.99 -5.73
CA VAL A 92 -0.28 -8.37 -5.88
C VAL A 92 -0.08 -9.01 -4.51
N SER A 93 -0.93 -9.97 -4.17
CA SER A 93 -0.84 -10.68 -2.91
C SER A 93 0.49 -11.44 -2.77
N LEU A 94 1.10 -11.36 -1.59
CA LEU A 94 2.27 -12.15 -1.20
C LEU A 94 1.91 -13.44 -0.46
N ARG A 95 0.61 -13.73 -0.25
CA ARG A 95 0.18 -14.98 0.39
C ARG A 95 0.51 -16.17 -0.52
N GLY A 96 1.23 -17.15 0.01
CA GLY A 96 1.66 -18.32 -0.78
C GLY A 96 2.82 -18.05 -1.75
N VAL A 97 3.39 -16.85 -1.75
CA VAL A 97 4.52 -16.47 -2.61
C VAL A 97 5.84 -16.89 -1.98
N SER A 98 6.76 -17.43 -2.78
CA SER A 98 8.08 -17.85 -2.30
C SER A 98 8.96 -16.65 -1.94
N HIS A 99 10.01 -16.88 -1.15
CA HIS A 99 10.96 -15.84 -0.76
C HIS A 99 11.51 -15.06 -1.96
N GLU A 100 12.02 -15.78 -2.97
CA GLU A 100 12.63 -15.19 -4.16
C GLU A 100 11.62 -14.39 -5.00
N GLN A 101 10.38 -14.89 -5.11
CA GLN A 101 9.31 -14.19 -5.81
C GLN A 101 8.91 -12.91 -5.09
N ALA A 102 8.81 -12.93 -3.76
CA ALA A 102 8.50 -11.74 -2.96
C ALA A 102 9.59 -10.66 -3.12
N ILE A 103 10.87 -11.05 -3.07
CA ILE A 103 12.00 -10.14 -3.36
C ILE A 103 11.88 -9.55 -4.76
N SER A 104 11.54 -10.38 -5.75
CA SER A 104 11.39 -9.94 -7.14
C SER A 104 10.24 -8.94 -7.32
N LEU A 105 9.12 -9.14 -6.63
CA LEU A 105 7.98 -8.21 -6.65
C LEU A 105 8.35 -6.87 -6.01
N LEU A 106 8.94 -6.88 -4.82
CA LEU A 106 9.34 -5.66 -4.10
C LEU A 106 10.39 -4.84 -4.87
N ARG A 107 11.34 -5.50 -5.54
CA ARG A 107 12.37 -4.84 -6.37
C ARG A 107 11.83 -4.21 -7.64
N ARG A 108 10.75 -4.76 -8.22
CA ARG A 108 10.15 -4.29 -9.48
C ARG A 108 9.09 -3.20 -9.29
N THR A 109 8.89 -2.73 -8.06
CA THR A 109 7.92 -1.68 -7.75
C THR A 109 8.30 -0.34 -8.42
N PRO A 110 7.33 0.46 -8.89
CA PRO A 110 7.57 1.84 -9.35
C PRO A 110 7.88 2.75 -8.15
N THR A 111 8.14 4.03 -8.38
CA THR A 111 8.52 5.00 -7.31
C THR A 111 7.52 5.04 -6.15
N LYS A 112 6.22 5.06 -6.45
CA LYS A 112 5.15 4.89 -5.47
C LYS A 112 4.88 3.42 -5.24
N VAL A 113 4.87 2.99 -4.00
CA VAL A 113 4.65 1.59 -3.63
C VAL A 113 3.51 1.51 -2.63
N CYS A 114 2.46 0.78 -2.99
CA CYS A 114 1.38 0.41 -2.06
C CYS A 114 1.73 -0.93 -1.41
N LEU A 115 1.70 -0.97 -0.08
CA LEU A 115 1.95 -2.15 0.75
C LEU A 115 0.75 -2.43 1.67
#